data_AF-A0A1I4XBY1-F1
#
_entry.id   AF-A0A1I4XBY1-F1
#
_cell.length_a   1.000
_cell.length_b   1.000
_cell.length_c   1.000
_cell.angle_alpha   90.00
_cell.angle_beta   90.00
_cell.angle_gamma   90.00
#
_symmetry.space_group_name_H-M   'P 1'
#
loop_
_entity.id
_entity.type
_entity.pdbx_description
1 polymer ?
#
loop_
_entity_poly.entity_id
_entity_poly.type
_entity_poly.pdbx_seq_one_letter_code
_entity_poly.pdbx_strand_id
1 'polypeptide(L)'
;MPDHIFDYLLPFFIAAPVIFGIFCYFQNKKIITKYRQPDSGELKNISGKIVVESGSLRKNFRFCTFQILLNQNSVFLFPTDFYFIPSRFINLNFNSDKRNTKSPTGLREFSFSNDSVILISYPDFLVNKKRTIYLQNLTPDQIKLFQEALKNRFPSVQH
;
A
#
# COMPACT_ATOMS: atom_id res chain seq x y z
N MET A 1 40.56 16.58 -12.08
CA MET A 1 39.52 16.80 -11.04
C MET A 1 38.18 16.65 -11.75
N PRO A 2 37.08 16.30 -11.07
CA PRO A 2 35.78 16.31 -11.71
C PRO A 2 35.41 17.79 -11.93
N ASP A 3 35.61 18.27 -13.14
CA ASP A 3 35.56 19.71 -13.45
C ASP A 3 34.22 20.10 -14.12
N HIS A 4 33.36 19.11 -14.39
CA HIS A 4 32.06 19.29 -15.00
C HIS A 4 30.94 18.91 -14.05
N ILE A 5 29.87 19.71 -14.04
CA ILE A 5 28.69 19.48 -13.19
C ILE A 5 28.06 18.08 -13.41
N PHE A 6 28.26 17.50 -14.60
CA PHE A 6 27.80 16.17 -14.96
C PHE A 6 28.55 15.05 -14.22
N ASP A 7 29.80 15.28 -13.81
CA ASP A 7 30.62 14.30 -13.08
C ASP A 7 30.05 14.03 -11.67
N TYR A 8 29.31 15.00 -11.12
CA TYR A 8 28.63 14.89 -9.82
C TYR A 8 27.15 14.50 -9.95
N LEU A 9 26.49 14.87 -11.06
CA LEU A 9 25.08 14.56 -11.30
C LEU A 9 24.84 13.06 -11.45
N LEU A 10 25.66 12.36 -12.25
CA LEU A 10 25.49 10.93 -12.50
C LEU A 10 25.56 10.08 -11.19
N PRO A 11 26.60 10.20 -10.34
CA PRO A 11 26.64 9.45 -9.09
C PRO A 11 25.53 9.87 -8.12
N PHE A 12 25.10 11.14 -8.13
CA PHE A 12 23.97 11.59 -7.32
C PHE A 12 22.65 10.91 -7.74
N PHE A 13 22.36 10.84 -9.03
CA PHE A 13 21.15 10.17 -9.54
C PHE A 13 21.13 8.67 -9.28
N ILE A 14 22.29 8.03 -9.10
CA ILE A 14 22.40 6.62 -8.71
C ILE A 14 22.30 6.47 -7.18
N ALA A 15 23.00 7.30 -6.41
CA ALA A 15 23.05 7.20 -4.96
C ALA A 15 21.71 7.58 -4.30
N ALA A 16 21.02 8.61 -4.79
CA ALA A 16 19.75 9.08 -4.22
C ALA A 16 18.65 8.00 -4.16
N PRO A 17 18.32 7.25 -5.23
CA PRO A 17 17.32 6.20 -5.17
C PRO A 17 17.76 5.03 -4.27
N VAL A 18 19.06 4.71 -4.21
CA VAL A 18 19.58 3.67 -3.31
C VAL A 18 19.40 4.07 -1.84
N ILE A 19 19.80 5.29 -1.47
CA ILE A 19 19.63 5.81 -0.11
C ILE A 19 18.14 5.86 0.27
N PHE A 20 17.30 6.34 -0.66
CA PHE A 20 15.85 6.37 -0.46
C PHE A 20 15.26 4.97 -0.28
N GLY A 21 15.71 4.00 -1.10
CA GLY A 21 15.32 2.60 -1.00
C GLY A 21 15.63 2.01 0.37
N ILE A 22 16.86 2.21 0.85
CA ILE A 22 17.32 1.77 2.18
C ILE A 22 16.47 2.42 3.29
N PHE A 23 16.24 3.73 3.22
CA PHE A 23 15.40 4.45 4.18
C PHE A 23 13.98 3.88 4.26
N CYS A 24 13.34 3.67 3.11
CA CYS A 24 12.02 3.07 3.04
C CYS A 24 11.99 1.64 3.58
N TYR A 25 13.01 0.83 3.29
CA TYR A 25 13.13 -0.53 3.84
C TYR A 25 13.14 -0.52 5.38
N PHE A 26 13.99 0.31 6.00
CA PHE A 26 14.05 0.42 7.46
C PHE A 26 12.77 0.98 8.07
N GLN A 27 12.14 1.97 7.43
CA GLN A 27 10.86 2.50 7.87
C GLN A 27 9.75 1.44 7.82
N ASN A 28 9.69 0.66 6.74
CA ASN A 28 8.70 -0.41 6.59
C ASN A 28 8.90 -1.47 7.68
N LYS A 29 10.15 -1.92 7.90
CA LYS A 29 10.48 -2.87 8.96
C LYS A 29 10.08 -2.35 10.34
N LYS A 30 10.36 -1.07 10.64
CA LYS A 30 9.97 -0.43 11.91
C LYS A 30 8.46 -0.35 12.09
N ILE A 31 7.71 -0.09 11.03
CA ILE A 31 6.24 -0.06 11.08
C ILE A 31 5.71 -1.47 11.33
N ILE A 32 6.22 -2.47 10.60
CA ILE A 32 5.81 -3.85 10.78
C ILE A 32 6.06 -4.28 12.22
N THR A 33 7.26 -4.10 12.76
CA THR A 33 7.55 -4.53 14.15
C THR A 33 6.73 -3.79 15.20
N LYS A 34 6.45 -2.50 15.00
CA LYS A 34 5.72 -1.69 15.99
C LYS A 34 4.20 -1.94 15.98
N TYR A 35 3.62 -2.17 14.81
CA TYR A 35 2.16 -2.21 14.64
C TYR A 35 1.60 -3.60 14.38
N ARG A 36 2.46 -4.63 14.33
CA ARG A 36 2.04 -6.03 14.21
C ARG A 36 1.21 -6.45 15.42
N GLN A 37 0.08 -7.09 15.16
CA GLN A 37 -0.78 -7.69 16.17
C GLN A 37 -0.54 -9.21 16.26
N PRO A 38 -0.89 -9.88 17.38
CA PRO A 38 -0.70 -11.33 17.53
C PRO A 38 -1.38 -12.17 16.44
N ASP A 39 -2.49 -11.69 15.91
CA ASP A 39 -3.30 -12.34 14.87
C ASP A 39 -3.15 -11.68 13.49
N SER A 40 -2.11 -10.85 13.30
CA SER A 40 -1.87 -10.21 12.02
C SER A 40 -1.40 -11.22 10.96
N GLY A 41 -1.91 -11.10 9.73
CA GLY A 41 -1.40 -11.80 8.56
C GLY A 41 -0.35 -10.97 7.82
N GLU A 42 0.76 -11.59 7.43
CA GLU A 42 1.76 -10.94 6.58
C GLU A 42 1.77 -11.60 5.19
N LEU A 43 1.53 -10.81 4.15
CA LEU A 43 1.55 -11.25 2.76
C LEU A 43 2.70 -10.56 2.03
N LYS A 44 3.46 -11.30 1.23
CA LYS A 44 4.61 -10.78 0.48
C LYS A 44 4.42 -11.03 -0.99
N ASN A 45 5.04 -10.17 -1.80
CA ASN A 45 5.09 -10.30 -3.26
C ASN A 45 3.71 -10.34 -3.92
N ILE A 46 2.75 -9.57 -3.40
CA ILE A 46 1.42 -9.45 -4.01
C ILE A 46 1.51 -8.47 -5.17
N SER A 47 1.26 -8.93 -6.39
CA SER A 47 1.27 -8.06 -7.56
C SER A 47 0.03 -7.16 -7.58
N GLY A 48 0.15 -5.97 -8.15
CA GLY A 48 -1.00 -5.10 -8.28
C GLY A 48 -0.71 -3.74 -8.90
N LYS A 49 -1.68 -2.84 -8.75
CA LYS A 49 -1.57 -1.47 -9.22
C LYS A 49 -2.32 -0.48 -8.33
N ILE A 50 -1.78 0.72 -8.24
CA ILE A 50 -2.43 1.87 -7.60
C ILE A 50 -2.91 2.79 -8.72
N VAL A 51 -4.18 3.18 -8.65
CA VAL A 51 -4.79 4.16 -9.55
C VAL A 51 -5.22 5.35 -8.72
N VAL A 52 -4.68 6.53 -9.05
CA VAL A 52 -5.11 7.80 -8.46
C VAL A 52 -5.88 8.60 -9.51
N GLU A 53 -7.13 8.90 -9.21
CA GLU A 53 -8.05 9.59 -10.13
C GLU A 53 -8.39 10.98 -9.61
N SER A 54 -8.34 11.98 -10.49
CA SER A 54 -8.69 13.38 -10.22
C SER A 54 -9.78 13.88 -11.18
N GLY A 55 -10.87 13.12 -11.29
CA GLY A 55 -11.92 13.26 -12.31
C GLY A 55 -11.84 12.16 -13.37
N SER A 56 -12.74 12.21 -14.36
CA SER A 56 -12.89 11.15 -15.37
C SER A 56 -11.67 10.97 -16.28
N LEU A 57 -10.95 12.05 -16.60
CA LEU A 57 -9.87 12.07 -17.60
C LEU A 57 -8.45 12.02 -17.02
N ARG A 58 -8.27 12.32 -15.72
CA ARG A 58 -6.93 12.43 -15.10
C ARG A 58 -6.69 11.26 -14.16
N LYS A 59 -6.11 10.18 -14.71
CA LYS A 59 -5.76 8.95 -13.98
C LYS A 59 -4.26 8.70 -14.04
N ASN A 60 -3.65 8.44 -12.88
CA ASN A 60 -2.26 8.00 -12.78
C ASN A 60 -2.24 6.52 -12.36
N PHE A 61 -1.59 5.70 -13.17
CA PHE A 61 -1.46 4.26 -12.95
C PHE A 61 -0.04 3.93 -12.50
N ARG A 62 0.09 3.22 -11.38
CA ARG A 62 1.37 2.73 -10.86
C ARG A 62 1.30 1.24 -10.64
N PHE A 63 2.07 0.49 -11.42
CA PHE A 63 2.24 -0.96 -11.24
C PHE A 63 3.28 -1.21 -10.16
N CYS A 64 2.93 -2.06 -9.19
CA CYS A 64 3.75 -2.29 -8.01
C CYS A 64 3.52 -3.69 -7.46
N THR A 65 4.52 -4.16 -6.72
CA THR A 65 4.38 -5.31 -5.82
C THR A 65 4.17 -4.81 -4.40
N PHE A 66 3.41 -5.56 -3.60
CA PHE A 66 3.06 -5.18 -2.25
C PHE A 66 3.58 -6.22 -1.27
N GLN A 67 4.24 -5.73 -0.22
CA GLN A 67 4.23 -6.40 1.07
C GLN A 67 3.05 -5.83 1.87
N ILE A 68 2.31 -6.69 2.54
CA ILE A 68 1.06 -6.34 3.21
C ILE A 68 1.13 -6.86 4.64
N LEU A 69 0.84 -5.99 5.59
CA LEU A 69 0.55 -6.37 6.97
C LEU A 69 -0.93 -6.14 7.20
N LEU A 70 -1.66 -7.23 7.34
CA LEU A 70 -3.08 -7.26 7.61
C LEU A 70 -3.31 -7.41 9.12
N ASN A 71 -3.89 -6.39 9.73
CA ASN A 71 -4.24 -6.33 11.13
C ASN A 71 -5.77 -6.45 11.28
N GLN A 72 -6.26 -6.58 12.52
CA GLN A 72 -7.69 -6.66 12.81
C GLN A 72 -8.47 -5.43 12.34
N ASN A 73 -7.87 -4.24 12.51
CA ASN A 73 -8.54 -2.95 12.29
C ASN A 73 -7.95 -2.14 11.13
N SER A 74 -6.90 -2.64 10.50
CA SER A 74 -6.16 -1.91 9.47
C SER A 74 -5.39 -2.83 8.53
N VAL A 75 -5.01 -2.29 7.37
CA VAL A 75 -4.06 -2.90 6.45
C VAL A 75 -2.98 -1.90 6.11
N PHE A 76 -1.73 -2.31 6.33
CA PHE A 76 -0.56 -1.61 5.84
C PHE A 76 -0.13 -2.24 4.53
N LEU A 77 -0.05 -1.43 3.49
CA LEU A 77 0.42 -1.79 2.17
C LEU A 77 1.75 -1.08 1.96
N PHE A 78 2.79 -1.84 1.65
CA PHE A 78 4.14 -1.36 1.38
C PHE A 78 4.42 -1.58 -0.11
N PRO A 79 4.17 -0.57 -0.97
CA PRO A 79 4.30 -0.73 -2.41
C PRO A 79 5.76 -0.56 -2.83
N THR A 80 6.22 -1.47 -3.66
CA THR A 80 7.49 -1.39 -4.37
C THR A 80 7.16 -1.25 -5.86
N ASP A 81 7.52 -0.13 -6.47
CA ASP A 81 7.25 0.13 -7.89
C ASP A 81 8.06 -0.83 -8.79
N PHE A 82 7.67 -0.94 -10.06
CA PHE A 82 8.32 -1.81 -11.06
C PHE A 82 9.84 -1.58 -11.21
N TYR A 83 10.36 -0.44 -10.78
CA TYR A 83 11.80 -0.13 -10.71
C TYR A 83 12.47 -0.56 -9.40
N PHE A 84 11.84 -1.43 -8.60
CA PHE A 84 12.27 -1.84 -7.26
C PHE A 84 12.41 -0.69 -6.26
N ILE A 85 11.81 0.47 -6.57
CA ILE A 85 11.84 1.63 -5.69
C ILE A 85 10.68 1.49 -4.70
N PRO A 86 10.96 1.28 -3.41
CA PRO A 86 9.92 1.28 -2.41
C PRO A 86 9.32 2.67 -2.32
N SER A 87 8.00 2.73 -2.18
CA SER A 87 7.28 3.99 -2.05
C SER A 87 6.72 4.15 -0.65
N ARG A 88 6.14 5.32 -0.38
CA ARG A 88 5.51 5.60 0.91
C ARG A 88 4.45 4.53 1.20
N PHE A 89 4.53 3.92 2.37
CA PHE A 89 3.52 2.99 2.86
C PHE A 89 2.13 3.62 2.86
N ILE A 90 1.13 2.80 2.62
CA ILE A 90 -0.28 3.16 2.67
C ILE A 90 -0.88 2.41 3.84
N ASN A 91 -1.47 3.14 4.78
CA ASN A 91 -2.19 2.54 5.89
C ASN A 91 -3.68 2.83 5.71
N LEU A 92 -4.48 1.78 5.56
CA LEU A 92 -5.93 1.88 5.47
C LEU A 92 -6.55 1.33 6.75
N ASN A 93 -7.41 2.09 7.41
CA ASN A 93 -8.21 1.57 8.53
C ASN A 93 -9.56 1.05 8.04
N PHE A 94 -9.98 -0.06 8.63
CA PHE A 94 -11.28 -0.69 8.40
C PHE A 94 -12.35 -0.09 9.30
N ASN A 95 -12.01 0.34 10.51
CA ASN A 95 -12.98 0.89 11.45
C ASN A 95 -12.64 2.31 11.88
N SER A 96 -13.54 2.95 12.61
CA SER A 96 -13.30 4.22 13.33
C SER A 96 -12.19 4.09 14.36
N ASP A 97 -11.88 2.87 14.84
CA ASP A 97 -10.76 2.61 15.72
C ASP A 97 -9.43 2.87 15.00
N LYS A 98 -8.63 3.77 15.59
CA LYS A 98 -7.31 4.19 15.10
C LYS A 98 -6.17 3.62 15.95
N ARG A 99 -6.45 2.78 16.96
CA ARG A 99 -5.41 2.10 17.75
C ARG A 99 -4.54 1.25 16.84
N ASN A 100 -3.24 1.16 17.15
CA ASN A 100 -2.27 0.38 16.37
C ASN A 100 -2.19 0.79 14.87
N THR A 101 -2.53 2.04 14.56
CA THR A 101 -2.37 2.61 13.21
C THR A 101 -1.34 3.75 13.19
N LYS A 102 -0.81 4.06 12.00
CA LYS A 102 0.03 5.25 11.74
C LYS A 102 -0.58 6.07 10.61
N SER A 103 -1.12 7.25 10.92
CA SER A 103 -1.77 8.18 9.97
C SER A 103 -2.72 7.47 8.98
N PRO A 104 -3.72 6.72 9.46
CA PRO A 104 -4.55 5.89 8.61
C PRO A 104 -5.44 6.73 7.68
N THR A 105 -5.72 6.19 6.49
CA THR A 105 -6.77 6.67 5.61
C THR A 105 -7.97 5.73 5.70
N GLY A 106 -9.18 6.28 5.83
CA GLY A 106 -10.42 5.48 5.76
C GLY A 106 -10.50 4.69 4.46
N LEU A 107 -10.52 3.37 4.54
CA LEU A 107 -11.02 2.53 3.44
C LEU A 107 -12.50 2.92 3.24
N ARG A 108 -13.00 3.12 2.02
CA ARG A 108 -14.41 3.48 1.79
C ARG A 108 -15.19 2.35 1.14
N GLU A 109 -14.61 1.72 0.14
CA GLU A 109 -15.20 0.59 -0.57
C GLU A 109 -14.14 -0.50 -0.73
N PHE A 110 -14.59 -1.74 -0.83
CA PHE A 110 -13.76 -2.86 -1.25
C PHE A 110 -14.60 -3.85 -2.04
N SER A 111 -13.94 -4.66 -2.87
CA SER A 111 -14.56 -5.78 -3.55
C SER A 111 -13.59 -6.95 -3.67
N PHE A 112 -14.16 -8.14 -3.71
CA PHE A 112 -13.45 -9.39 -3.91
C PHE A 112 -13.78 -9.97 -5.27
N SER A 113 -12.78 -10.57 -5.90
CA SER A 113 -12.91 -11.47 -7.04
C SER A 113 -12.21 -12.79 -6.70
N ASN A 114 -12.24 -13.76 -7.60
CA ASN A 114 -11.63 -15.09 -7.39
C ASN A 114 -10.12 -15.04 -7.13
N ASP A 115 -9.42 -14.01 -7.62
CA ASP A 115 -7.97 -13.88 -7.60
C ASP A 115 -7.48 -12.47 -7.20
N SER A 116 -8.41 -11.57 -6.85
CA SER A 116 -8.09 -10.16 -6.68
C SER A 116 -8.94 -9.47 -5.62
N VAL A 117 -8.34 -8.46 -5.00
CA VAL A 117 -8.94 -7.60 -3.97
C VAL A 117 -8.78 -6.16 -4.40
N ILE A 118 -9.88 -5.41 -4.42
CA ILE A 118 -9.89 -3.99 -4.74
C ILE A 118 -10.17 -3.21 -3.46
N LEU A 119 -9.33 -2.22 -3.17
CA LEU A 119 -9.44 -1.35 -1.99
C LEU A 119 -9.52 0.11 -2.45
N ILE A 120 -10.58 0.82 -2.06
CA ILE A 120 -10.81 2.21 -2.47
C ILE A 120 -10.75 3.12 -1.25
N SER A 121 -10.00 4.22 -1.36
CA SER A 121 -9.84 5.21 -0.30
C SER A 121 -9.80 6.64 -0.88
N TYR A 122 -10.18 7.62 -0.04
CA TYR A 122 -10.12 9.05 -0.37
C TYR A 122 -9.23 9.74 0.66
N PRO A 123 -7.90 9.71 0.48
CA PRO A 123 -6.98 10.35 1.40
C PRO A 123 -7.09 11.88 1.36
N ASP A 124 -7.18 12.50 2.53
CA ASP A 124 -7.35 13.96 2.69
C ASP A 124 -6.26 14.77 1.98
N PHE A 125 -5.02 14.27 2.00
CA PHE A 125 -3.87 14.92 1.36
C PHE A 125 -3.93 14.91 -0.17
N LEU A 126 -4.79 14.10 -0.79
CA LEU A 126 -4.92 14.08 -2.25
C LEU A 126 -5.99 15.05 -2.78
N VAL A 127 -6.65 15.86 -1.94
CA VAL A 127 -7.59 16.94 -2.35
C VAL A 127 -8.62 16.45 -3.38
N ASN A 128 -9.63 15.71 -2.91
CA ASN A 128 -10.73 15.15 -3.73
C ASN A 128 -10.32 14.11 -4.78
N LYS A 129 -9.16 13.47 -4.64
CA LYS A 129 -8.77 12.36 -5.51
C LYS A 129 -9.11 11.01 -4.90
N LYS A 130 -9.62 10.12 -5.75
CA LYS A 130 -9.87 8.71 -5.43
C LYS A 130 -8.59 7.93 -5.60
N ARG A 131 -8.23 7.11 -4.61
CA ARG A 131 -7.16 6.12 -4.72
C ARG A 131 -7.76 4.72 -4.69
N THR A 132 -7.61 4.01 -5.80
CA THR A 132 -8.01 2.61 -5.94
C THR A 132 -6.75 1.74 -5.97
N ILE A 133 -6.69 0.72 -5.13
CA ILE A 133 -5.58 -0.23 -5.05
C ILE A 133 -6.13 -1.58 -5.48
N TYR A 134 -5.52 -2.14 -6.52
CA TYR A 134 -5.84 -3.46 -7.04
C TYR A 134 -4.74 -4.40 -6.61
N LEU A 135 -5.09 -5.40 -5.80
CA LEU A 135 -4.24 -6.54 -5.46
C LEU A 135 -4.66 -7.70 -6.36
N GLN A 136 -3.72 -8.31 -7.06
CA GLN A 136 -3.95 -9.30 -8.12
C GLN A 136 -3.13 -10.55 -7.87
N ASN A 137 -3.56 -11.66 -8.48
CA ASN A 137 -2.93 -12.98 -8.37
C ASN A 137 -2.83 -13.47 -6.92
N LEU A 138 -3.85 -13.19 -6.11
CA LEU A 138 -3.96 -13.67 -4.74
C LEU A 138 -4.34 -15.15 -4.74
N THR A 139 -3.74 -15.92 -3.84
CA THR A 139 -4.19 -17.30 -3.61
C THR A 139 -5.53 -17.32 -2.86
N PRO A 140 -6.30 -18.41 -2.93
CA PRO A 140 -7.56 -18.52 -2.19
C PRO A 140 -7.40 -18.28 -0.68
N ASP A 141 -6.30 -18.75 -0.09
CA ASP A 141 -6.01 -18.53 1.34
C ASP A 141 -5.73 -17.06 1.64
N GLN A 142 -5.03 -16.35 0.76
CA GLN A 142 -4.78 -14.92 0.91
C GLN A 142 -6.09 -14.12 0.83
N ILE A 143 -6.99 -14.50 -0.08
CA ILE A 143 -8.32 -13.87 -0.19
C ILE A 143 -9.12 -14.11 1.08
N LYS A 144 -9.12 -15.33 1.64
CA LYS A 144 -9.81 -15.63 2.91
C LYS A 144 -9.32 -14.75 4.05
N LEU A 145 -8.00 -14.52 4.17
CA LEU A 145 -7.45 -13.62 5.18
C LEU A 145 -8.03 -12.20 5.05
N PHE A 146 -8.10 -11.66 3.82
CA PHE A 146 -8.74 -10.36 3.59
C PHE A 146 -10.23 -10.37 3.92
N GLN A 147 -10.94 -11.44 3.56
CA GLN A 147 -12.37 -11.60 3.87
C GLN A 147 -12.60 -11.59 5.38
N GLU A 148 -11.81 -12.35 6.14
CA GLU A 148 -11.90 -12.41 7.61
C GLU A 148 -11.62 -11.05 8.25
N ALA A 149 -10.57 -10.34 7.81
CA ALA A 149 -10.21 -9.03 8.33
C ALA A 149 -11.28 -7.97 8.00
N LEU A 150 -11.92 -8.05 6.82
CA LEU A 150 -12.92 -7.08 6.36
C LEU A 150 -14.36 -7.43 6.79
N LYS A 151 -14.63 -8.68 7.19
CA LYS A 151 -15.96 -9.16 7.65
C LYS A 151 -16.47 -8.39 8.86
N ASN A 152 -15.57 -7.94 9.73
CA ASN A 152 -15.91 -7.17 10.94
C ASN A 152 -16.44 -5.74 10.66
N ARG A 153 -16.51 -5.33 9.40
CA ARG A 153 -16.86 -3.97 8.99
C ARG A 153 -18.22 -3.85 8.30
N PHE A 154 -18.60 -4.83 7.50
CA PHE A 154 -19.86 -4.84 6.75
C PHE A 154 -20.60 -6.15 7.00
N PRO A 155 -21.37 -6.25 8.10
CA PRO A 155 -22.24 -7.41 8.31
C PRO A 155 -23.33 -7.58 7.23
N SER A 156 -23.42 -6.66 6.26
CA SER A 156 -24.50 -6.57 5.28
C SER A 156 -24.10 -6.70 3.81
N VAL A 157 -22.83 -7.01 3.48
CA VAL A 157 -22.43 -7.29 2.08
C VAL A 157 -22.14 -8.79 1.91
N GLN A 158 -23.15 -9.58 2.25
CA GLN A 158 -23.33 -10.94 1.74
C GLN A 158 -24.68 -10.94 1.02
N HIS A 159 -24.66 -10.66 -0.27
CA HIS A 159 -25.72 -11.07 -1.20
C HIS A 159 -25.09 -11.33 -2.57
#